data_AF-A0A3C0K4Q9-F1
#
_entry.id   AF-A0A3C0K4Q9-F1
#
_cell.length_a   1.000
_cell.length_b   1.000
_cell.length_c   1.000
_cell.angle_alpha   90.00
_cell.angle_beta   90.00
_cell.angle_gamma   90.00
#
_symmetry.space_group_name_H-M   'P 1'
#
loop_
_entity.id
_entity.type
_entity.pdbx_description
1 polymer ?
#
loop_
_entity_poly.entity_id
_entity_poly.type
_entity_poly.pdbx_seq_one_letter_code
_entity_poly.pdbx_strand_id
1 'polypeptide(L)' 'MVKSNTFGRIFWVDDKDDFKSCPQNIDGTGDFTCEDYVCEWTDWEGVNYETLFNIHQSCVINKNNYAGSLTINGV' A
#
# COMPACT_ATOMS: atom_id res chain seq x y z
N MET A 1 0.85 3.83 -4.74
CA MET A 1 -0.31 3.06 -4.22
C MET A 1 -0.57 1.88 -5.13
N VAL A 2 -1.08 0.76 -4.60
CA VAL A 2 -1.37 -0.48 -5.34
C VAL A 2 -2.80 -0.91 -5.05
N LYS A 3 -3.59 -1.21 -6.08
CA LYS A 3 -4.95 -1.74 -5.93
C LYS A 3 -4.92 -3.26 -6.02
N SER A 4 -5.46 -3.96 -5.04
CA SER A 4 -5.51 -5.43 -5.03
C SER A 4 -6.95 -5.93 -5.09
N ASN A 5 -7.30 -6.55 -6.22
CA ASN A 5 -8.60 -7.21 -6.38
C ASN A 5 -8.73 -8.44 -5.48
N THR A 6 -7.61 -9.09 -5.12
CA THR A 6 -7.60 -10.24 -4.22
C THR A 6 -8.03 -9.87 -2.81
N PHE A 7 -7.60 -8.69 -2.33
CA PHE A 7 -7.97 -8.20 -1.00
C PHE A 7 -9.18 -7.26 -1.03
N GLY A 8 -9.60 -6.78 -2.20
CA GLY A 8 -10.61 -5.72 -2.30
C GLY A 8 -10.16 -4.42 -1.66
N ARG A 9 -8.84 -4.17 -1.61
CA ARG A 9 -8.23 -3.05 -0.88
C ARG A 9 -7.17 -2.34 -1.71
N ILE A 10 -7.00 -1.06 -1.41
CA ILE A 10 -5.89 -0.23 -1.89
C ILE A 10 -4.83 -0.19 -0.79
N PHE A 11 -3.57 -0.32 -1.18
CA PHE A 11 -2.42 -0.34 -0.27
C PHE A 11 -1.44 0.77 -0.63
N TRP A 12 -0.80 1.33 0.39
CA TRP A 12 0.27 2.31 0.23
C TRP A 12 1.20 2.31 1.43
N VAL A 13 2.33 2.98 1.27
CA VAL A 13 3.25 3.29 2.35
C VAL A 13 3.13 4.79 2.59
N ASP A 14 2.89 5.18 3.83
CA ASP A 14 2.76 6.60 4.19
C ASP A 14 4.14 7.29 4.31
N ASP A 15 4.17 8.55 4.71
CA ASP A 15 5.42 9.32 4.80
C ASP A 15 6.40 8.77 5.85
N LYS A 16 5.94 8.02 6.84
CA LYS A 16 6.74 7.39 7.91
C LYS A 16 7.21 5.98 7.57
N ASP A 17 6.98 5.54 6.34
CA ASP A 17 7.25 4.18 5.87
C ASP A 17 6.33 3.11 6.49
N ASP A 18 5.17 3.52 7.04
CA ASP A 18 4.18 2.60 7.60
C ASP A 18 3.24 2.06 6.50
N PHE A 19 2.97 0.74 6.54
CA PHE A 19 2.15 0.06 5.54
C PHE A 19 0.66 0.16 5.86
N LYS A 20 -0.07 0.92 5.03
CA LYS A 20 -1.49 1.23 5.20
C LYS A 20 -2.35 0.62 4.12
N SER A 21 -3.63 0.46 4.43
CA SER A 21 -4.64 0.02 3.47
C SER A 21 -6.00 0.66 3.69
N CYS A 22 -6.87 0.60 2.68
CA CYS A 22 -8.29 0.93 2.81
C CYS A 22 -9.14 0.06 1.85
N PRO A 23 -10.44 -0.14 2.13
CA PRO A 23 -11.37 -0.78 1.21
C PRO A 23 -11.43 -0.06 -0.14
N GLN A 24 -11.56 -0.83 -1.23
CA GLN A 24 -11.81 -0.30 -2.56
C GLN A 24 -13.30 -0.30 -2.88
N ASN A 25 -13.84 0.84 -3.29
CA ASN A 25 -15.20 0.98 -3.78
C ASN A 25 -15.38 0.31 -5.15
N ILE A 26 -16.64 0.06 -5.53
CA ILE A 26 -16.98 -0.55 -6.82
C ILE A 26 -16.51 0.31 -8.01
N ASP A 27 -16.47 1.64 -7.85
CA ASP A 27 -15.97 2.58 -8.85
C ASP A 27 -14.42 2.65 -8.92
N GLY A 28 -13.73 1.89 -8.06
CA GLY A 28 -12.27 1.83 -7.99
C GLY A 28 -11.62 2.95 -7.17
N THR A 29 -12.39 3.80 -6.50
CA THR A 29 -11.88 4.75 -5.49
C THR A 29 -11.60 4.04 -4.17
N GLY A 30 -10.77 4.64 -3.31
CA GLY A 30 -10.51 4.13 -1.96
C GLY A 30 -11.43 4.80 -0.95
N ASP A 31 -11.96 4.02 0.00
CA ASP A 31 -12.64 4.57 1.18
C ASP A 31 -11.62 4.91 2.26
N PHE A 32 -11.03 6.10 2.15
CA PHE A 32 -10.05 6.61 3.13
C PHE A 32 -10.64 6.94 4.51
N THR A 33 -11.96 6.89 4.68
CA THR A 33 -12.57 7.00 6.02
C THR A 33 -12.41 5.72 6.83
N CYS A 34 -12.16 4.59 6.14
CA CYS A 34 -11.94 3.27 6.70
C CYS A 34 -10.49 2.79 6.48
N GLU A 35 -9.52 3.70 6.50
CA GLU A 35 -8.10 3.34 6.42
C GLU A 35 -7.57 2.73 7.73
N ASP A 36 -6.63 1.80 7.60
CA ASP A 36 -5.99 1.12 8.73
C ASP A 36 -4.50 0.83 8.44
N TYR A 37 -3.75 0.57 9.51
CA TYR A 37 -2.40 0.04 9.39
C TYR A 37 -2.46 -1.49 9.31
N VAL A 38 -1.74 -2.06 8.36
CA VAL A 38 -1.70 -3.52 8.19
C VAL A 38 -1.06 -4.21 9.39
N CYS A 39 -0.17 -3.53 10.12
CA CYS A 39 0.41 -4.04 11.36
C CYS A 39 -0.60 -4.12 12.53
N GLU A 40 -1.73 -3.41 12.44
CA GLU A 40 -2.80 -3.43 13.45
C GLU A 40 -3.88 -4.47 13.14
N TRP A 41 -3.78 -5.19 12.02
CA TRP A 41 -4.69 -6.28 11.70
C TRP A 41 -4.60 -7.36 12.76
N THR A 42 -5.75 -7.71 13.33
CA THR A 42 -5.87 -8.71 14.39
C THR A 42 -6.26 -10.08 13.85
N ASP A 43 -6.84 -10.13 12.65
CA ASP A 43 -7.22 -11.36 11.96
C ASP A 43 -6.35 -11.57 10.72
N TRP A 44 -5.61 -12.67 10.75
CA TRP A 44 -4.70 -13.10 9.68
C TRP A 44 -5.13 -14.43 9.06
N GLU A 45 -6.25 -15.00 9.50
CA GLU A 45 -6.74 -16.26 8.97
C GLU A 45 -7.15 -16.08 7.50
N GLY A 46 -6.61 -16.94 6.62
CA GLY A 46 -6.90 -16.86 5.18
C GLY A 46 -6.16 -15.73 4.43
N VAL A 47 -5.32 -14.94 5.10
CA VAL A 47 -4.48 -13.94 4.43
C VAL A 47 -3.39 -14.64 3.63
N ASN A 48 -3.31 -14.34 2.32
CA ASN A 48 -2.19 -14.77 1.50
C ASN A 48 -0.99 -13.82 1.72
N TYR A 49 -0.06 -14.24 2.56
CA TYR A 49 1.13 -13.47 2.92
C TYR A 49 2.05 -13.16 1.73
N GLU A 50 2.21 -14.09 0.80
CA GLU A 50 3.04 -13.87 -0.39
C GLU A 50 2.50 -12.69 -1.20
N THR A 51 1.20 -12.70 -1.49
CA THR A 51 0.54 -11.59 -2.19
C THR A 51 0.66 -10.30 -1.40
N LEU A 52 0.47 -10.33 -0.09
CA LEU A 52 0.56 -9.14 0.76
C LEU A 52 1.98 -8.53 0.75
N PHE A 53 3.02 -9.35 0.89
CA PHE A 53 4.41 -8.89 0.88
C PHE A 53 4.85 -8.43 -0.51
N ASN A 54 4.38 -9.06 -1.59
CA ASN A 54 4.60 -8.58 -2.95
C ASN A 54 3.96 -7.19 -3.18
N ILE A 55 2.77 -6.95 -2.61
CA ILE A 55 2.12 -5.63 -2.63
C ILE A 55 2.95 -4.62 -1.82
N HIS A 56 3.38 -4.98 -0.61
CA HIS A 56 4.20 -4.11 0.23
C HIS A 56 5.50 -3.69 -0.48
N GLN A 57 6.23 -4.65 -1.05
CA GLN A 57 7.41 -4.39 -1.86
C GLN A 57 7.11 -3.42 -3.02
N SER A 58 6.02 -3.64 -3.73
CA SER A 58 5.59 -2.75 -4.82
C SER A 58 5.29 -1.34 -4.33
N CYS A 59 4.70 -1.18 -3.14
CA CYS A 59 4.46 0.13 -2.54
C CYS A 59 5.77 0.84 -2.16
N VAL A 60 6.74 0.14 -1.57
CA VAL A 60 8.06 0.69 -1.22
C VAL A 60 8.83 1.12 -2.48
N ILE A 61 8.85 0.27 -3.51
CA ILE A 61 9.50 0.59 -4.80
C ILE A 61 8.85 1.82 -5.42
N ASN A 62 7.52 1.88 -5.45
CA ASN A 62 6.80 3.04 -5.97
C ASN A 62 7.13 4.30 -5.17
N LYS A 63 7.14 4.24 -3.83
CA LYS A 63 7.53 5.37 -3.00
C LYS A 63 8.94 5.82 -3.37
N ASN A 64 9.92 4.92 -3.45
CA ASN A 64 11.29 5.28 -3.80
C ASN A 64 11.42 5.90 -5.21
N ASN A 65 10.72 5.33 -6.20
CA ASN A 65 10.80 5.79 -7.58
C ASN A 65 10.11 7.13 -7.82
N TYR A 66 9.07 7.46 -7.04
CA TYR A 66 8.24 8.65 -7.28
C TYR A 66 8.34 9.72 -6.17
N ALA A 67 8.80 9.38 -4.96
CA ALA A 67 9.18 10.37 -3.94
C ALA A 67 10.45 11.13 -4.33
N GLY A 68 11.26 10.55 -5.22
CA GLY A 68 12.35 11.21 -5.91
C GLY A 68 11.97 11.59 -7.33
N SER A 69 11.17 12.65 -7.52
CA SER A 69 11.28 13.48 -8.72
C SER A 69 12.74 13.97 -8.78
N LEU A 70 13.58 13.15 -9.40
CA LEU A 70 15.02 13.27 -9.64
C LEU A 70 15.58 14.67 -9.39
N THR A 71 15.94 14.97 -8.14
CA THR A 71 16.95 16.00 -7.88
C THR A 71 18.30 15.32 -8.09
N ILE A 72 18.73 15.25 -9.35
CA ILE A 72 20.12 14.93 -9.67
C ILE A 72 20.92 16.19 -9.37
N ASN A 73 21.43 16.30 -8.14
CA ASN A 73 22.51 17.23 -7.82
C ASN A 73 23.78 16.41 -7.63
N GLY A 74 24.70 16.52 -8.60
CA GLY A 74 26.05 15.97 -8.56
C GLY A 74 26.31 15.02 -9.73
N VAL A 75 27.36 15.20 -10.55
CA VAL A 75 28.70 15.77 -10.27
C VAL A 75 29.17 16.63 -11.44
#